data_AF-A0A8T3ZJ15-F1
#
_entry.id   AF-A0A8T3ZJ15-F1
#
_cell.length_a   1.000
_cell.length_b   1.000
_cell.length_c   1.000
_cell.angle_alpha   90.00
_cell.angle_beta   90.00
_cell.angle_gamma   90.00
#
_symmetry.space_group_name_H-M   'P 1'
#
loop_
_entity.id
_entity.type
_entity.pdbx_description
1 polymer ?
#
loop_
_entity_poly.entity_id
_entity_poly.type
_entity_poly.pdbx_seq_one_letter_code
_entity_poly.pdbx_strand_id
1 'polypeptide(L)'
;MHHSPLTRGGSRIGTDDDSPNVERAFLIHNSGCLISYADVKEDDCGDFDIVAGFLTAIQSFVREAFGAGQWALKRLEFEDRNMLIELGDNIYLAVIYNGKADAKLQSKVAKTMDAIEERFWLQCKGWSGDMGEFEGVKDIVRLLFAPGDGIIEELPDNRKKCALCGSVNEEQDNVCPICGYNAAMYV
;
A
#
# COMPACT_ATOMS: atom_id res chain seq x y z
N MET A 1 -18.77 58.23 -23.52
CA MET A 1 -17.90 57.09 -23.89
C MET A 1 -17.51 56.39 -22.59
N HIS A 2 -17.95 55.14 -22.45
CA HIS A 2 -17.89 54.34 -21.23
C HIS A 2 -16.45 53.86 -20.95
N HIS A 3 -15.97 54.07 -19.73
CA HIS A 3 -14.81 53.34 -19.20
C HIS A 3 -15.32 52.11 -18.45
N SER A 4 -15.06 50.93 -19.01
CA SER A 4 -15.23 49.65 -18.30
C SER A 4 -14.16 49.51 -17.22
N PRO A 5 -14.49 49.10 -15.99
CA PRO A 5 -13.49 48.67 -15.03
C PRO A 5 -13.09 47.22 -15.34
N LEU A 6 -11.78 46.96 -15.36
CA LEU A 6 -11.21 45.62 -15.36
C LEU A 6 -11.56 44.95 -14.02
N THR A 7 -12.48 44.00 -14.02
CA THR A 7 -12.70 43.09 -12.90
C THR A 7 -11.53 42.12 -12.80
N ARG A 8 -10.63 42.41 -11.86
CA ARG A 8 -9.66 41.46 -11.31
C ARG A 8 -10.44 40.52 -10.39
N GLY A 9 -10.50 39.22 -10.70
CA GLY A 9 -11.16 38.27 -9.81
C GLY A 9 -11.48 36.94 -10.45
N GLY A 10 -10.53 36.01 -10.38
CA GLY A 10 -10.71 34.65 -10.84
C GLY A 10 -9.45 33.82 -10.66
N SER A 11 -8.75 33.98 -9.53
CA SER A 11 -7.76 32.97 -9.13
C SER A 11 -8.56 31.74 -8.77
N ARG A 12 -8.70 30.80 -9.72
CA ARG A 12 -9.04 29.42 -9.39
C ARG A 12 -7.94 28.96 -8.44
N ILE A 13 -8.26 28.87 -7.15
CA ILE A 13 -7.49 28.08 -6.21
C ILE A 13 -7.70 26.64 -6.70
N GLY A 14 -6.84 26.20 -7.62
CA GLY A 14 -6.59 24.79 -7.78
C GLY A 14 -5.92 24.38 -6.47
N THR A 15 -6.67 23.71 -5.60
CA THR A 15 -6.03 22.80 -4.68
C THR A 15 -5.47 21.70 -5.57
N ASP A 16 -4.20 21.82 -5.94
CA ASP A 16 -3.43 20.67 -6.37
C ASP A 16 -3.44 19.72 -5.18
N ASP A 17 -4.46 18.85 -5.16
CA ASP A 17 -4.56 17.75 -4.24
C ASP A 17 -3.49 16.76 -4.67
N ASP A 18 -2.24 17.06 -4.31
CA ASP A 18 -1.03 16.25 -4.57
C ASP A 18 -1.04 14.96 -3.70
N SER A 19 -2.24 14.58 -3.22
CA SER A 19 -2.54 13.37 -2.49
C SER A 19 -2.16 12.17 -3.34
N PRO A 20 -1.43 11.21 -2.78
CA PRO A 20 -0.91 10.12 -3.56
C PRO A 20 -2.04 9.20 -4.02
N ASN A 21 -2.07 8.88 -5.31
CA ASN A 21 -3.01 7.92 -5.88
C ASN A 21 -2.28 6.61 -6.19
N VAL A 22 -2.71 5.52 -5.52
CA VAL A 22 -2.15 4.18 -5.73
C VAL A 22 -2.65 3.62 -7.04
N GLU A 23 -1.72 3.21 -7.91
CA GLU A 23 -2.05 2.68 -9.23
C GLU A 23 -1.92 1.17 -9.29
N ARG A 24 -0.91 0.60 -8.62
CA ARG A 24 -0.59 -0.82 -8.65
C ARG A 24 0.06 -1.26 -7.35
N ALA A 25 -0.14 -2.53 -6.99
CA ALA A 25 0.51 -3.17 -5.86
C ALA A 25 0.96 -4.59 -6.23
N PHE A 26 2.15 -4.95 -5.77
CA PHE A 26 2.79 -6.24 -5.97
C PHE A 26 3.19 -6.80 -4.61
N LEU A 27 2.68 -7.99 -4.29
CA LEU A 27 3.15 -8.77 -3.16
C LEU A 27 4.14 -9.81 -3.69
N ILE A 28 5.38 -9.75 -3.25
CA ILE A 28 6.48 -10.55 -3.80
C ILE A 28 7.14 -11.31 -2.66
N HIS A 29 7.41 -12.59 -2.88
CA HIS A 29 8.23 -13.39 -1.96
C HIS A 29 9.71 -13.05 -2.13
N ASN A 30 10.51 -13.20 -1.08
CA ASN A 30 11.96 -12.97 -1.11
C ASN A 30 12.72 -13.86 -2.12
N SER A 31 12.09 -14.92 -2.65
CA SER A 31 12.61 -15.73 -3.76
C SER A 31 12.49 -15.05 -5.14
N GLY A 32 11.76 -13.95 -5.26
CA GLY A 32 11.47 -13.27 -6.52
C GLY A 32 10.17 -13.69 -7.20
N CYS A 33 9.37 -14.53 -6.56
CA CYS A 33 8.08 -14.95 -7.09
C CYS A 33 6.98 -13.93 -6.74
N LEU A 34 6.15 -13.59 -7.73
CA LEU A 34 4.98 -12.76 -7.52
C LEU A 34 3.86 -13.57 -6.84
N ILE A 35 3.51 -13.24 -5.61
CA ILE A 35 2.40 -13.86 -4.88
C ILE A 35 1.07 -13.25 -5.32
N SER A 36 1.02 -11.92 -5.45
CA SER A 36 -0.21 -11.22 -5.80
C SER A 36 0.05 -9.93 -6.54
N TYR A 37 -0.87 -9.60 -7.44
CA TYR A 37 -0.94 -8.35 -8.16
C TYR A 37 -2.34 -7.76 -8.07
N ALA A 38 -2.41 -6.45 -7.88
CA ALA A 38 -3.64 -5.68 -7.97
C ALA A 38 -3.36 -4.32 -8.61
N ASP A 39 -4.35 -3.83 -9.37
CA ASP A 39 -4.36 -2.49 -9.93
C ASP A 39 -5.76 -1.86 -9.81
N VAL A 40 -5.87 -0.60 -10.19
CA VAL A 40 -7.12 0.17 -10.12
C VAL A 40 -8.20 -0.39 -11.05
N LYS A 41 -7.82 -0.98 -12.19
CA LYS A 41 -8.74 -1.41 -13.25
C LYS A 41 -9.16 -2.87 -13.18
N GLU A 42 -8.56 -3.62 -12.25
CA GLU A 42 -8.70 -5.07 -12.14
C GLU A 42 -8.21 -5.81 -13.38
N ASP A 43 -7.31 -5.19 -14.16
CA ASP A 43 -6.76 -5.76 -15.38
C ASP A 43 -5.50 -6.56 -15.05
N ASP A 44 -5.60 -7.90 -15.03
CA ASP A 44 -4.44 -8.79 -14.90
C ASP A 44 -3.68 -8.96 -16.24
N CYS A 45 -3.67 -7.94 -17.10
CA CYS A 45 -3.00 -8.02 -18.41
C CYS A 45 -1.51 -7.65 -18.32
N GLY A 46 -0.68 -8.59 -17.87
CA GLY A 46 0.77 -8.41 -17.90
C GLY A 46 1.55 -9.60 -17.32
N ASP A 47 2.76 -9.83 -17.86
CA ASP A 47 3.74 -10.70 -17.22
C ASP A 47 4.49 -9.88 -16.15
N PHE A 48 3.99 -9.95 -14.92
CA PHE A 48 4.54 -9.22 -13.78
C PHE A 48 5.60 -10.01 -13.02
N ASP A 49 5.90 -11.26 -13.42
CA ASP A 49 7.00 -12.04 -12.85
C ASP A 49 8.34 -11.41 -13.18
N ILE A 50 8.46 -10.78 -14.35
CA ILE A 50 9.65 -9.99 -14.72
C ILE A 50 9.86 -8.83 -13.75
N VAL A 51 8.78 -8.14 -13.34
CA VAL A 51 8.86 -7.03 -12.37
C VAL A 51 9.27 -7.56 -11.00
N ALA A 52 8.69 -8.67 -10.55
CA ALA A 52 9.04 -9.30 -9.28
C ALA A 52 10.52 -9.71 -9.22
N GLY A 53 11.01 -10.37 -10.28
CA GLY A 53 12.40 -10.77 -10.41
C GLY A 53 13.37 -9.57 -10.40
N PHE A 54 13.04 -8.50 -11.13
CA PHE A 54 13.84 -7.27 -11.14
C PHE A 54 13.92 -6.62 -9.76
N LEU A 55 12.79 -6.46 -9.08
CA LEU A 55 12.76 -5.86 -7.75
C LEU A 55 13.56 -6.70 -6.74
N THR A 56 13.45 -8.03 -6.79
CA THR A 56 14.21 -8.92 -5.91
C THR A 56 15.71 -8.85 -6.20
N ALA A 57 16.10 -8.74 -7.46
CA ALA A 57 17.51 -8.57 -7.84
C ALA A 57 18.09 -7.27 -7.27
N ILE A 58 17.36 -6.15 -7.37
CA ILE A 58 17.82 -4.88 -6.78
C ILE A 58 17.86 -4.95 -5.26
N GLN A 59 16.85 -5.53 -4.60
CA GLN A 59 16.87 -5.71 -3.14
C GLN A 59 18.08 -6.53 -2.69
N SER A 60 18.38 -7.60 -3.42
CA SER A 60 19.54 -8.46 -3.15
C SER A 60 20.85 -7.71 -3.36
N PHE A 61 20.96 -6.94 -4.45
CA PHE A 61 22.12 -6.10 -4.71
C PHE A 61 22.38 -5.08 -3.60
N VAL A 62 21.34 -4.38 -3.12
CA VAL A 62 21.48 -3.41 -2.01
C VAL A 62 22.01 -4.10 -0.75
N ARG A 63 21.45 -5.26 -0.40
CA ARG A 63 21.89 -6.04 0.76
C ARG A 63 23.34 -6.52 0.64
N GLU A 64 23.77 -6.93 -0.56
CA GLU A 64 25.14 -7.38 -0.82
C GLU A 64 26.14 -6.23 -0.85
N ALA A 65 25.80 -5.11 -1.49
CA ALA A 65 26.70 -3.97 -1.67
C ALA A 65 26.94 -3.18 -0.37
N PHE A 66 25.94 -3.10 0.52
CA PHE A 66 25.98 -2.24 1.71
C PHE A 66 25.93 -3.02 3.04
N GLY A 67 25.88 -4.35 2.99
CA GLY A 67 25.93 -5.25 4.14
C GLY A 67 24.56 -5.67 4.68
N ALA A 68 24.49 -6.90 5.21
CA ALA A 68 23.26 -7.48 5.74
C ALA A 68 22.78 -6.76 7.01
N GLY A 69 21.56 -6.21 6.97
CA GLY A 69 20.78 -5.87 8.16
C GLY A 69 20.37 -4.41 8.34
N GLN A 70 20.90 -3.45 7.57
CA GLN A 70 20.53 -2.03 7.73
C GLN A 70 20.04 -1.34 6.46
N TRP A 71 20.30 -1.92 5.28
CA TRP A 71 20.08 -1.24 4.01
C TRP A 71 19.10 -2.06 3.17
N ALA A 72 18.02 -1.40 2.78
CA ALA A 72 16.99 -1.94 1.91
C ALA A 72 16.52 -0.85 0.96
N LEU A 73 16.12 -1.24 -0.24
CA LEU A 73 15.48 -0.32 -1.15
C LEU A 73 14.05 -0.08 -0.64
N LYS A 74 13.79 1.14 -0.13
CA LYS A 74 12.47 1.56 0.37
C LYS A 74 11.67 2.36 -0.63
N ARG A 75 12.32 3.01 -1.60
CA ARG A 75 11.66 3.84 -2.61
C ARG A 75 12.40 3.79 -3.94
N LEU A 76 11.63 3.72 -5.03
CA LEU A 76 12.10 3.97 -6.39
C LEU A 76 11.28 5.12 -6.99
N GLU A 77 11.91 5.93 -7.82
CA GLU A 77 11.25 7.04 -8.52
C GLU A 77 11.54 6.89 -10.02
N PHE A 78 10.52 7.05 -10.86
CA PHE A 78 10.63 6.97 -12.31
C PHE A 78 9.60 7.88 -12.98
N GLU A 79 10.08 8.87 -13.73
CA GLU A 79 9.28 9.94 -14.34
C GLU A 79 8.36 10.64 -13.33
N ASP A 80 7.04 10.54 -13.52
CA ASP A 80 5.98 11.11 -12.67
C ASP A 80 5.37 10.06 -11.72
N ARG A 81 6.07 8.94 -11.53
CA ARG A 81 5.66 7.83 -10.68
C ARG A 81 6.69 7.51 -9.63
N ASN A 82 6.18 6.99 -8.53
CA ASN A 82 6.97 6.55 -7.41
C ASN A 82 6.54 5.14 -7.03
N MET A 83 7.47 4.37 -6.49
CA MET A 83 7.21 3.08 -5.88
C MET A 83 7.67 3.11 -4.43
N LEU A 84 6.76 2.81 -3.51
CA LEU A 84 7.08 2.56 -2.11
C LEU A 84 7.25 1.05 -1.91
N ILE A 85 8.28 0.64 -1.18
CA ILE A 85 8.51 -0.77 -0.85
C ILE A 85 8.50 -0.93 0.66
N GLU A 86 7.60 -1.78 1.15
CA GLU A 86 7.55 -2.21 2.53
C GLU A 86 8.01 -3.65 2.68
N LEU A 87 8.89 -3.89 3.66
CA LEU A 87 9.50 -5.21 3.85
C LEU A 87 8.80 -5.92 5.00
N GLY A 88 8.44 -7.17 4.79
CA GLY A 88 8.16 -8.14 5.83
C GLY A 88 9.32 -9.14 5.98
N ASP A 89 9.09 -10.21 6.74
CA ASP A 89 10.11 -11.22 7.04
C ASP A 89 10.46 -12.07 5.80
N ASN A 90 9.44 -12.52 5.06
CA ASN A 90 9.60 -13.43 3.91
C ASN A 90 9.03 -12.86 2.60
N ILE A 91 8.32 -11.75 2.71
CA ILE A 91 7.59 -11.09 1.62
C ILE A 91 7.87 -9.60 1.67
N TYR A 92 7.66 -8.91 0.55
CA TYR A 92 7.64 -7.47 0.50
C TYR A 92 6.54 -6.96 -0.42
N LEU A 93 6.03 -5.77 -0.10
CA LEU A 93 4.94 -5.12 -0.79
C LEU A 93 5.48 -3.92 -1.53
N ALA A 94 5.39 -3.93 -2.86
CA ALA A 94 5.79 -2.82 -3.73
C ALA A 94 4.55 -2.12 -4.28
N VAL A 95 4.42 -0.82 -4.03
CA VAL A 95 3.22 -0.03 -4.36
C VAL A 95 3.60 1.12 -5.26
N ILE A 96 3.10 1.12 -6.48
CA ILE A 96 3.26 2.22 -7.44
C ILE A 96 2.16 3.24 -7.20
N TYR A 97 2.54 4.51 -7.10
CA TYR A 97 1.64 5.63 -6.93
C TYR A 97 2.12 6.87 -7.71
N ASN A 98 1.18 7.77 -7.99
CA ASN A 98 1.46 9.10 -8.52
C ASN A 98 1.28 10.18 -7.44
N GLY A 99 1.76 11.38 -7.68
CA GLY A 99 1.76 12.46 -6.68
C GLY A 99 2.78 12.23 -5.58
N LYS A 100 2.66 12.98 -4.48
CA LYS A 100 3.62 12.95 -3.38
C LYS A 100 3.18 11.99 -2.29
N ALA A 101 4.04 11.02 -1.95
CA ALA A 101 3.75 10.15 -0.80
C ALA A 101 3.63 10.98 0.47
N ASP A 102 2.52 10.81 1.17
CA ASP A 102 2.28 11.35 2.49
C ASP A 102 2.44 10.26 3.56
N ALA A 103 2.35 10.67 4.83
CA ALA A 103 2.43 9.74 5.96
C ALA A 103 1.26 8.74 5.97
N LYS A 104 0.11 9.11 5.39
CA LYS A 104 -1.09 8.26 5.32
C LYS A 104 -0.87 7.05 4.42
N LEU A 105 -0.35 7.28 3.20
CA LEU A 105 -0.02 6.19 2.30
C LEU A 105 1.04 5.26 2.91
N GLN A 106 2.10 5.80 3.51
CA GLN A 106 3.14 4.99 4.16
C GLN A 106 2.56 4.12 5.27
N SER A 107 1.76 4.72 6.16
CA SER A 107 1.05 4.00 7.23
C SER A 107 0.12 2.92 6.69
N LYS A 108 -0.59 3.21 5.59
CA LYS A 108 -1.51 2.25 4.97
C LYS A 108 -0.79 1.06 4.36
N VAL A 109 0.34 1.28 3.68
CA VAL A 109 1.16 0.20 3.12
C VAL A 109 1.74 -0.67 4.23
N ALA A 110 2.27 -0.06 5.30
CA ALA A 110 2.75 -0.78 6.48
C ALA A 110 1.66 -1.66 7.12
N LYS A 111 0.48 -1.08 7.41
CA LYS A 111 -0.64 -1.83 7.99
C LYS A 111 -1.18 -2.93 7.07
N THR A 112 -1.05 -2.75 5.75
CA THR A 112 -1.44 -3.77 4.79
C THR A 112 -0.46 -4.94 4.85
N MET A 113 0.84 -4.67 4.94
CA MET A 113 1.86 -5.70 5.19
C MET A 113 1.57 -6.44 6.49
N ASP A 114 1.36 -5.72 7.58
CA ASP A 114 1.03 -6.27 8.90
C ASP A 114 -0.19 -7.22 8.84
N ALA A 115 -1.26 -6.82 8.15
CA ALA A 115 -2.44 -7.67 7.98
C ALA A 115 -2.17 -8.94 7.15
N ILE A 116 -1.29 -8.86 6.15
CA ILE A 116 -0.86 -10.01 5.35
C ILE A 116 -0.02 -10.95 6.22
N GLU A 117 0.97 -10.43 6.94
CA GLU A 117 1.83 -11.24 7.80
C GLU A 117 1.04 -11.89 8.93
N GLU A 118 0.09 -11.20 9.55
CA GLU A 118 -0.80 -11.78 10.57
C GLU A 118 -1.60 -12.95 10.01
N ARG A 119 -2.23 -12.78 8.84
CA ARG A 119 -3.14 -13.78 8.29
C ARG A 119 -2.40 -14.96 7.66
N PHE A 120 -1.24 -14.72 7.06
CA PHE A 120 -0.49 -15.70 6.26
C PHE A 120 0.87 -16.07 6.89
N TRP A 121 1.07 -15.81 8.19
CA TRP A 121 2.37 -16.03 8.85
C TRP A 121 2.96 -17.44 8.61
N LEU A 122 2.10 -18.46 8.62
CA LEU A 122 2.53 -19.86 8.47
C LEU A 122 3.01 -20.13 7.03
N GLN A 123 2.27 -19.60 6.06
CA GLN A 123 2.58 -19.66 4.64
C GLN A 123 3.86 -18.87 4.36
N CYS A 124 3.97 -17.63 4.85
CA CYS A 124 5.18 -16.81 4.69
C CYS A 124 6.45 -17.54 5.18
N LYS A 125 6.38 -18.28 6.29
CA LYS A 125 7.55 -18.98 6.86
C LYS A 125 7.89 -20.30 6.15
N GLY A 126 6.90 -20.96 5.56
CA GLY A 126 7.00 -22.33 5.07
C GLY A 126 6.55 -22.52 3.62
N TRP A 127 6.53 -21.44 2.83
CA TRP A 127 5.89 -21.42 1.53
C TRP A 127 6.47 -22.48 0.59
N SER A 128 5.60 -23.32 0.02
CA SER A 128 6.00 -24.38 -0.91
C SER A 128 6.28 -23.90 -2.33
N GLY A 129 5.92 -22.65 -2.65
CA GLY A 129 5.85 -22.13 -4.02
C GLY A 129 4.45 -22.20 -4.64
N ASP A 130 3.48 -22.82 -3.96
CA ASP A 130 2.08 -22.84 -4.40
C ASP A 130 1.37 -21.52 -4.08
N MET A 131 0.94 -20.79 -5.12
CA MET A 131 0.21 -19.52 -4.98
C MET A 131 -1.17 -19.74 -4.33
N GLY A 132 -1.73 -20.94 -4.41
CA GLY A 132 -2.99 -21.30 -3.76
C GLY A 132 -2.93 -21.21 -2.24
N GLU A 133 -1.73 -21.28 -1.63
CA GLU A 133 -1.57 -21.10 -0.17
C GLU A 133 -1.92 -19.67 0.29
N PHE A 134 -1.86 -18.70 -0.63
CA PHE A 134 -2.19 -17.29 -0.39
C PHE A 134 -3.61 -16.94 -0.85
N GLU A 135 -4.54 -17.90 -0.85
CA GLU A 135 -5.94 -17.64 -1.21
C GLU A 135 -6.54 -16.49 -0.37
N GLY A 136 -7.12 -15.50 -1.06
CA GLY A 136 -7.68 -14.28 -0.44
C GLY A 136 -6.68 -13.17 -0.12
N VAL A 137 -5.37 -13.35 -0.36
CA VAL A 137 -4.38 -12.28 -0.13
C VAL A 137 -4.63 -11.06 -1.04
N LYS A 138 -5.13 -11.30 -2.27
CA LYS A 138 -5.45 -10.24 -3.24
C LYS A 138 -6.47 -9.27 -2.66
N ASP A 139 -7.42 -9.73 -1.85
CA ASP A 139 -8.45 -8.89 -1.24
C ASP A 139 -7.84 -7.93 -0.19
N ILE A 140 -6.81 -8.37 0.54
CA ILE A 140 -6.07 -7.53 1.48
C ILE A 140 -5.24 -6.49 0.73
N VAL A 141 -4.49 -6.91 -0.30
CA VAL A 141 -3.71 -5.99 -1.15
C VAL A 141 -4.61 -4.93 -1.76
N ARG A 142 -5.84 -5.29 -2.13
CA ARG A 142 -6.82 -4.34 -2.70
C ARG A 142 -7.27 -3.24 -1.74
N LEU A 143 -7.09 -3.41 -0.43
CA LEU A 143 -7.41 -2.35 0.53
C LEU A 143 -6.55 -1.11 0.32
N LEU A 144 -5.38 -1.23 -0.33
CA LEU A 144 -4.54 -0.08 -0.73
C LEU A 144 -5.28 0.92 -1.62
N PHE A 145 -6.24 0.46 -2.41
CA PHE A 145 -7.05 1.29 -3.31
C PHE A 145 -8.34 1.81 -2.67
N ALA A 146 -8.70 1.30 -1.47
CA ALA A 146 -9.87 1.76 -0.71
C ALA A 146 -9.62 3.16 -0.09
N PRO A 147 -10.65 3.89 0.38
CA PRO A 147 -10.47 5.23 0.95
C PRO A 147 -9.87 5.26 2.37
N GLY A 148 -9.49 4.10 2.94
CA GLY A 148 -8.76 4.07 4.21
C GLY A 148 -7.44 4.85 4.11
N ASP A 149 -7.13 5.63 5.14
CA ASP A 149 -6.00 6.57 5.18
C ASP A 149 -4.85 6.08 6.07
N GLY A 150 -4.89 4.82 6.51
CA GLY A 150 -3.86 4.26 7.38
C GLY A 150 -3.93 4.78 8.81
N ILE A 151 -4.99 5.49 9.23
CA ILE A 151 -5.14 6.04 10.58
C ILE A 151 -6.39 5.45 11.23
N ILE A 152 -6.29 5.05 12.50
CA ILE A 152 -7.48 4.74 13.30
C ILE A 152 -7.99 6.08 13.84
N GLU A 153 -9.14 6.53 13.36
CA GLU A 153 -9.76 7.78 13.79
C GLU A 153 -10.91 7.47 14.75
N GLU A 154 -10.82 8.00 15.98
CA GLU A 154 -11.90 7.93 16.97
C GLU A 154 -12.91 9.04 16.70
N LEU A 155 -14.16 8.67 16.44
CA LEU A 155 -15.25 9.60 16.18
C LEU A 155 -15.98 9.98 17.47
N PRO A 156 -16.71 11.11 17.52
CA PRO A 156 -17.33 11.66 18.74
C PRO A 156 -18.40 10.81 19.45
N ASP A 157 -18.61 9.58 18.99
CA ASP A 157 -19.71 8.67 19.36
C ASP A 157 -19.20 7.24 19.61
N ASN A 158 -17.97 7.11 20.12
CA ASN A 158 -17.27 5.82 20.34
C ASN A 158 -17.17 4.92 19.09
N ARG A 159 -17.35 5.47 17.90
CA ARG A 159 -17.14 4.77 16.64
C ARG A 159 -15.70 4.92 16.19
N LYS A 160 -15.12 3.84 15.66
CA LYS A 160 -13.75 3.85 15.14
C LYS A 160 -13.75 3.65 13.63
N LYS A 161 -12.98 4.49 12.94
CA LYS A 161 -12.67 4.33 11.52
C LYS A 161 -11.53 3.31 11.36
N CYS A 162 -11.73 2.31 10.52
CA CYS A 162 -10.72 1.32 10.21
C CYS A 162 -9.58 1.94 9.39
N ALA A 163 -8.33 1.72 9.83
CA ALA A 163 -7.15 2.25 9.15
C ALA A 163 -6.94 1.68 7.73
N LEU A 164 -7.37 0.44 7.46
CA LEU A 164 -7.18 -0.19 6.15
C LEU A 164 -8.31 0.12 5.17
N CYS A 165 -9.55 -0.20 5.52
CA CYS A 165 -10.68 -0.05 4.59
C CYS A 165 -11.48 1.25 4.78
N GLY A 166 -11.25 1.99 5.85
CA GLY A 166 -11.97 3.24 6.15
C GLY A 166 -13.39 3.05 6.68
N SER A 167 -13.86 1.82 6.91
CA SER A 167 -15.20 1.59 7.47
C SER A 167 -15.31 2.11 8.91
N VAL A 168 -16.47 2.64 9.26
CA VAL A 168 -16.76 3.12 10.61
C VAL A 168 -17.58 2.07 11.34
N ASN A 169 -17.07 1.55 12.46
CA ASN A 169 -17.73 0.50 13.23
C ASN A 169 -17.95 0.96 14.68
N GLU A 170 -19.05 0.51 15.28
CA GLU A 170 -19.33 0.68 16.70
C GLU A 170 -18.41 -0.24 17.51
N GLU A 171 -17.73 0.29 18.52
CA GLU A 171 -16.78 -0.45 19.34
C GLU A 171 -17.38 -1.73 19.94
N GLN A 172 -16.81 -2.88 19.56
CA GLN A 172 -16.94 -4.12 20.31
C GLN A 172 -15.73 -5.05 20.10
N ASP A 173 -15.12 -5.05 18.91
CA ASP A 173 -13.97 -5.89 18.59
C ASP A 173 -12.78 -5.11 18.02
N ASN A 174 -11.57 -5.56 18.33
CA ASN A 174 -10.33 -5.05 17.74
C ASN A 174 -10.18 -5.41 16.25
N VAL A 175 -11.03 -6.30 15.75
CA VAL A 175 -11.04 -6.80 14.38
C VAL A 175 -12.12 -6.07 13.57
N CYS A 176 -11.72 -5.44 12.47
CA CYS A 176 -12.65 -4.78 11.57
C CYS A 176 -13.57 -5.83 10.89
N PRO A 177 -14.91 -5.73 11.00
CA PRO A 177 -15.83 -6.71 10.41
C PRO A 177 -15.87 -6.66 8.87
N ILE A 178 -15.36 -5.59 8.26
CA ILE A 178 -15.35 -5.40 6.81
C ILE A 178 -14.12 -6.00 6.15
N CYS A 179 -12.94 -5.87 6.77
CA CYS A 179 -11.68 -6.29 6.16
C CYS A 179 -10.84 -7.23 7.01
N GLY A 180 -11.26 -7.54 8.23
CA GLY A 180 -10.53 -8.41 9.16
C GLY A 180 -9.30 -7.79 9.81
N TYR A 181 -8.99 -6.51 9.57
CA TYR A 181 -7.85 -5.83 10.19
C TYR A 181 -7.94 -5.82 11.72
N ASN A 182 -6.92 -6.32 12.41
CA ASN A 182 -6.84 -6.37 13.87
C ASN A 182 -5.96 -5.24 14.42
N ALA A 183 -6.58 -4.25 15.06
CA ALA A 183 -5.88 -3.09 15.57
C ALA A 183 -4.99 -3.36 16.80
N ALA A 184 -5.20 -4.45 17.54
CA ALA A 184 -4.54 -4.69 18.83
C ALA A 184 -3.19 -5.42 18.75
N MET A 185 -2.78 -5.88 17.57
CA MET A 185 -1.53 -6.62 17.37
C MET A 185 -0.30 -5.72 17.20
N TYR A 186 -0.51 -4.42 16.95
CA TYR A 186 0.54 -3.50 16.49
C TYR A 186 0.61 -2.19 17.32
N VAL A 187 0.09 -2.20 18.56
CA VAL A 187 0.10 -1.06 19.51
C VAL A 187 0.96 -1.38 20.73
#